data_AF-A0A847XDA4-F1
#
_entry.id   AF-A0A847XDA4-F1
#
_cell.length_a   1.000
_cell.length_b   1.000
_cell.length_c   1.000
_cell.angle_alpha   90.00
_cell.angle_beta   90.00
_cell.angle_gamma   90.00
#
_symmetry.space_group_name_H-M   'P 1'
#
loop_
_entity.id
_entity.type
_entity.pdbx_description
1 polymer ?
#
loop_
_entity_poly.entity_id
_entity_poly.type
_entity_poly.pdbx_seq_one_letter_code
_entity_poly.pdbx_strand_id
1 'polypeptide(L)'
;MNYLWLFSLFLFYWYLEDKSKVYLLMMIPLFFFKKWWFQIGGMILVYTIYRYNLLKKEQSFKRKLELQFSIWLRQLEVLLAYNNVGNAISLSIENAPDLLVPYLNELSQKIKDNPQDESVYLSFLKEFNILSVERTMHHLYRYSVLGTSDVEEQLQGIIVENTNQLKAHRNYLFENRLSFYSFYGLLPMVLMSITILGILFLVLIYLMKGGWNI
;
A
#
# COMPACT_ATOMS: atom_id res chain seq x y z
N MET A 1 9.87 48.01 -0.45
CA MET A 1 10.55 46.80 0.08
C MET A 1 9.45 45.86 0.56
N ASN A 2 9.20 44.64 0.06
CA ASN A 2 10.05 43.61 -0.50
C ASN A 2 9.18 42.61 -1.33
N TYR A 3 8.65 43.02 -2.49
CA TYR A 3 7.78 42.14 -3.31
C TYR A 3 8.54 41.03 -4.05
N LEU A 4 9.88 41.10 -4.09
CA LEU A 4 10.75 40.06 -4.67
C LEU A 4 10.59 38.71 -3.97
N TRP A 5 10.28 38.69 -2.67
CA TRP A 5 10.04 37.45 -1.90
C TRP A 5 8.72 36.78 -2.26
N LEU A 6 7.69 37.55 -2.62
CA LEU A 6 6.39 37.00 -3.06
C LEU A 6 6.51 36.40 -4.47
N PHE A 7 7.31 37.03 -5.33
CA PHE A 7 7.55 36.52 -6.68
C PHE A 7 8.41 35.23 -6.67
N SER A 8 9.40 35.13 -5.78
CA SER A 8 10.17 33.90 -5.61
C SER A 8 9.35 32.76 -5.00
N LEU A 9 8.44 33.07 -4.07
CA LEU A 9 7.46 32.11 -3.53
C LEU A 9 6.48 31.62 -4.59
N PHE A 10 6.06 32.50 -5.50
CA PHE A 10 5.16 32.17 -6.60
C PHE A 10 5.83 31.28 -7.66
N LEU A 11 7.09 31.54 -7.99
CA LEU A 11 7.88 30.66 -8.87
C LEU A 11 8.14 29.28 -8.22
N PHE A 12 8.42 29.24 -6.92
CA PHE A 12 8.58 27.99 -6.17
C PHE A 12 7.27 27.19 -6.08
N TYR A 13 6.13 27.87 -5.95
CA TYR A 13 4.78 27.28 -5.99
C TYR A 13 4.44 26.64 -7.34
N TRP A 14 4.94 27.22 -8.44
CA TRP A 14 4.69 26.70 -9.79
C TRP A 14 5.55 25.48 -10.14
N TYR A 15 6.78 25.40 -9.60
CA TYR A 15 7.76 24.33 -9.90
C TYR A 15 7.47 22.95 -9.27
N LEU A 16 6.60 22.86 -8.27
CA LEU A 16 6.46 21.67 -7.43
C LEU A 16 5.23 20.82 -7.81
N GLU A 17 5.45 19.58 -8.24
CA GLU A 17 4.44 18.71 -8.87
C GLU A 17 3.33 18.23 -7.90
N ASP A 18 2.12 18.70 -8.22
CA ASP A 18 0.73 18.36 -7.85
C ASP A 18 0.30 18.07 -6.40
N LYS A 19 1.14 17.56 -5.47
CA LYS A 19 0.70 17.28 -4.06
C LYS A 19 1.50 17.96 -2.96
N SER A 20 2.64 18.57 -3.27
CA SER A 20 3.39 19.44 -2.35
C SER A 20 2.75 20.83 -2.18
N LYS A 21 1.94 21.27 -3.16
CA LYS A 21 1.24 22.56 -3.16
C LYS A 21 0.24 22.74 -2.00
N VAL A 22 -0.42 21.66 -1.58
CA VAL A 22 -1.39 21.68 -0.46
C VAL A 22 -0.70 21.95 0.88
N TYR A 23 0.52 21.44 1.08
CA TYR A 23 1.28 21.64 2.32
C TYR A 23 1.83 23.07 2.43
N LEU A 24 2.21 23.69 1.30
CA LEU A 24 2.55 25.11 1.25
C LEU A 24 1.35 26.01 1.59
N LEU A 25 0.15 25.64 1.13
CA LEU A 25 -1.08 26.38 1.41
C LEU A 25 -1.47 26.35 2.91
N MET A 26 -1.20 25.24 3.61
CA MET A 26 -1.35 25.12 5.06
C MET A 26 -0.33 25.95 5.87
N MET A 27 0.79 26.37 5.27
CA MET A 27 1.78 27.23 5.96
C MET A 27 1.38 28.71 5.99
N ILE A 28 0.49 29.16 5.10
CA ILE A 28 0.04 30.55 4.99
C ILE A 28 -0.61 31.08 6.29
N PRO A 29 -1.52 30.35 6.97
CA PRO A 29 -2.11 30.82 8.23
C PRO A 29 -1.14 30.82 9.41
N LEU A 30 -0.04 30.04 9.36
CA LEU A 30 0.95 29.99 10.45
C LEU A 30 1.71 31.32 10.61
N PHE A 31 1.88 32.08 9.53
CA PHE A 31 2.57 33.38 9.54
C PHE A 31 1.79 34.50 10.26
N PHE A 32 0.49 34.34 10.50
CA PHE A 32 -0.34 35.35 11.19
C PHE A 32 -0.22 35.32 12.72
N PHE A 33 0.38 34.28 13.31
CA PHE A 33 0.56 34.20 14.75
C PHE A 33 1.77 35.02 15.22
N LYS A 34 1.54 35.95 16.17
CA LYS A 34 2.53 36.92 16.67
C LYS A 34 3.69 36.31 17.47
N LYS A 35 3.54 35.09 17.99
CA LYS A 35 4.58 34.41 18.78
C LYS A 35 5.31 33.35 17.96
N TRP A 36 6.63 33.43 17.91
CA TRP A 36 7.52 32.63 17.06
C TRP A 36 7.47 31.11 17.31
N TRP A 37 7.30 30.67 18.56
CA TRP A 37 7.15 29.25 18.92
C TRP A 37 5.98 28.50 18.23
N PHE A 38 4.85 29.17 17.94
CA PHE A 38 3.72 28.56 17.21
C PHE A 38 4.06 28.34 15.74
N GLN A 39 4.88 29.22 15.15
CA GLN A 39 5.34 29.11 13.77
C GLN A 39 6.29 27.92 13.61
N ILE A 40 7.25 27.77 14.53
CA ILE A 40 8.17 26.62 14.56
C ILE A 40 7.39 25.32 14.76
N GLY A 41 6.46 25.29 15.72
CA GLY A 41 5.62 24.12 15.98
C GLY A 41 4.80 23.70 14.77
N GLY A 42 4.19 24.65 14.06
CA GLY A 42 3.45 24.39 12.83
C GLY A 42 4.34 23.88 11.69
N MET A 43 5.55 24.43 11.52
CA MET A 43 6.50 23.99 10.50
C MET A 43 6.99 22.56 10.75
N ILE A 44 7.24 22.19 12.02
CA ILE A 44 7.57 20.82 12.42
C ILE A 44 6.40 19.87 12.17
N LEU A 45 5.17 20.28 12.48
CA LEU A 45 3.96 19.48 12.24
C LEU A 45 3.77 19.20 10.75
N VAL A 46 3.86 20.22 9.90
CA VAL A 46 3.75 20.08 8.45
C VAL A 46 4.86 19.18 7.90
N TYR A 47 6.10 19.36 8.36
CA TYR A 47 7.22 18.49 7.96
C TYR A 47 6.98 17.03 8.37
N THR A 48 6.45 16.79 9.57
CA THR A 48 6.15 15.45 10.09
C THR A 48 5.03 14.79 9.30
N ILE A 49 3.95 15.52 8.99
CA ILE A 49 2.84 15.02 8.17
C ILE A 49 3.31 14.71 6.74
N TYR A 50 4.13 15.58 6.16
CA TYR A 50 4.71 15.36 4.83
C TYR A 50 5.57 14.09 4.79
N ARG A 51 6.49 13.94 5.76
CA ARG A 51 7.35 12.76 5.89
C ARG A 51 6.53 11.49 6.09
N TYR A 52 5.52 11.53 6.94
CA TYR A 52 4.63 10.37 7.19
C TYR A 52 3.90 9.92 5.91
N ASN A 53 3.35 10.88 5.14
CA ASN A 53 2.65 10.55 3.90
C ASN A 53 3.59 10.04 2.79
N LEU A 54 4.83 10.55 2.73
CA LEU A 54 5.83 10.06 1.79
C LEU A 54 6.22 8.60 2.11
N LEU A 55 6.54 8.32 3.37
CA LEU A 55 6.87 6.97 3.83
C LEU A 55 5.73 5.98 3.58
N LYS A 56 4.48 6.40 3.84
CA LYS A 56 3.30 5.56 3.58
C LYS A 56 3.12 5.24 2.09
N LYS A 57 3.42 6.18 1.18
CA LYS A 57 3.36 5.94 -0.26
C LYS A 57 4.42 4.93 -0.70
N GLU A 58 5.66 5.10 -0.24
CA GLU A 58 6.75 4.17 -0.55
C GLU A 58 6.43 2.76 -0.05
N GLN A 59 5.99 2.62 1.20
CA GLN A 59 5.59 1.33 1.75
C GLN A 59 4.40 0.72 1.01
N SER A 60 3.42 1.54 0.62
CA SER A 60 2.27 1.07 -0.16
C SER A 60 2.69 0.61 -1.55
N PHE A 61 3.68 1.27 -2.16
CA PHE A 61 4.22 0.89 -3.45
C PHE A 61 5.02 -0.41 -3.36
N LYS A 62 5.92 -0.54 -2.38
CA LYS A 62 6.65 -1.79 -2.11
C LYS A 62 5.72 -2.97 -1.86
N ARG A 63 4.67 -2.77 -1.04
CA ARG A 63 3.63 -3.79 -0.82
C ARG A 63 2.89 -4.15 -2.10
N LYS A 64 2.54 -3.17 -2.93
CA LYS A 64 1.91 -3.46 -4.23
C LYS A 64 2.82 -4.28 -5.12
N LEU A 65 4.10 -3.94 -5.21
CA LEU A 65 5.09 -4.71 -5.97
C LEU A 65 5.22 -6.14 -5.45
N GLU A 66 5.35 -6.31 -4.13
CA GLU A 66 5.42 -7.63 -3.49
C GLU A 66 4.16 -8.48 -3.78
N LEU A 67 2.97 -7.87 -3.72
CA LEU A 67 1.73 -8.55 -4.08
C LEU A 67 1.71 -8.99 -5.54
N GLN A 68 2.13 -8.13 -6.48
CA GLN A 68 2.18 -8.47 -7.90
C GLN A 68 3.23 -9.54 -8.19
N PHE A 69 4.36 -9.50 -7.49
CA PHE A 69 5.39 -10.52 -7.54
C PHE A 69 4.85 -11.89 -7.12
N SER A 70 4.17 -11.99 -5.98
CA SER A 70 3.59 -13.27 -5.53
C SER A 70 2.50 -13.79 -6.48
N ILE A 71 1.75 -12.92 -7.15
CA ILE A 71 0.77 -13.32 -8.16
C ILE A 71 1.46 -13.90 -9.40
N TRP A 72 2.47 -13.20 -9.91
CA TRP A 72 3.28 -13.66 -11.04
C TRP A 72 3.99 -14.98 -10.72
N LEU A 73 4.56 -15.10 -9.52
CA LEU A 73 5.27 -16.29 -9.07
C LEU A 73 4.40 -17.55 -9.10
N ARG A 74 3.10 -17.42 -8.79
CA ARG A 74 2.13 -18.51 -8.89
C ARG A 74 1.89 -18.96 -10.34
N GLN A 75 1.89 -18.03 -11.28
CA GLN A 75 1.78 -18.36 -12.71
C GLN A 75 3.08 -19.01 -13.20
N LEU A 76 4.22 -18.52 -12.72
CA LEU A 76 5.53 -19.06 -13.04
C LEU A 76 5.66 -20.52 -12.59
N GLU A 77 5.15 -20.88 -11.41
CA GLU A 77 5.15 -22.24 -10.88
C GLU A 77 4.62 -23.27 -11.88
N VAL A 78 3.47 -22.96 -12.51
CA VAL A 78 2.84 -23.84 -13.50
C VAL A 78 3.70 -23.97 -14.75
N LEU A 79 4.38 -22.90 -15.15
CA LEU A 79 5.25 -22.90 -16.33
C LEU A 79 6.56 -23.65 -16.07
N LEU A 80 7.09 -23.59 -14.84
CA LEU A 80 8.31 -24.27 -14.41
C LEU A 80 8.17 -25.80 -14.46
N ALA A 81 6.97 -26.33 -14.21
CA ALA A 81 6.72 -27.78 -14.29
C ALA A 81 6.98 -28.37 -15.69
N TYR A 82 6.90 -27.54 -16.75
CA TYR A 82 7.02 -27.98 -18.15
C TYR A 82 8.16 -27.31 -18.92
N ASN A 83 8.85 -26.32 -18.32
CA ASN A 83 9.85 -25.50 -19.00
C ASN A 83 11.06 -25.23 -18.12
N ASN A 84 12.21 -24.95 -18.75
CA ASN A 84 13.35 -24.40 -18.03
C ASN A 84 13.04 -23.00 -17.47
N VAL A 85 13.77 -22.58 -16.43
CA VAL A 85 13.54 -21.31 -15.71
C VAL A 85 13.55 -20.09 -16.65
N GLY A 86 14.52 -20.01 -17.57
CA GLY A 86 14.61 -18.89 -18.51
C GLY A 86 13.42 -18.79 -19.46
N ASN A 87 12.96 -19.92 -19.99
CA ASN A 87 11.81 -20.00 -20.88
C ASN A 87 10.50 -19.76 -20.12
N ALA A 88 10.36 -20.32 -18.92
CA ALA A 88 9.21 -20.08 -18.05
C ALA A 88 9.07 -18.59 -17.71
N ILE A 89 10.18 -17.90 -17.40
CA ILE A 89 10.18 -16.45 -17.17
C ILE A 89 9.75 -15.71 -18.45
N SER A 90 10.31 -16.05 -19.62
CA SER A 90 9.96 -15.38 -20.88
C SER A 90 8.47 -15.55 -21.24
N LEU A 91 7.90 -16.73 -21.06
CA LEU A 91 6.48 -17.01 -21.32
C LEU A 91 5.57 -16.36 -20.28
N SER A 92 6.02 -16.24 -19.03
CA SER A 92 5.23 -15.64 -17.95
C SER A 92 4.99 -14.14 -18.12
N ILE A 93 5.84 -13.44 -18.91
CA ILE A 93 5.74 -11.98 -19.12
C ILE A 93 4.40 -11.57 -19.74
N GLU A 94 3.86 -12.37 -20.66
CA GLU A 94 2.58 -12.08 -21.34
C GLU A 94 1.40 -12.03 -20.36
N ASN A 95 1.43 -12.85 -19.32
CA ASN A 95 0.35 -12.97 -18.33
C ASN A 95 0.67 -12.26 -17.01
N ALA A 96 1.82 -11.59 -16.93
CA ALA A 96 2.29 -10.90 -15.73
C ALA A 96 1.53 -9.59 -15.49
N PRO A 97 1.43 -9.13 -14.25
CA PRO A 97 0.80 -7.84 -13.95
C PRO A 97 1.58 -6.66 -14.53
N ASP A 98 0.87 -5.67 -15.08
CA ASP A 98 1.45 -4.50 -15.79
C ASP A 98 2.61 -3.80 -15.05
N LEU A 99 2.51 -3.70 -13.71
CA LEU A 99 3.54 -3.06 -12.88
C LEU A 99 4.88 -3.82 -12.86
N LEU A 100 4.85 -5.13 -13.11
CA LEU A 100 6.00 -6.03 -13.02
C LEU A 100 6.64 -6.30 -14.39
N VAL A 101 5.86 -6.17 -15.47
CA VAL A 101 6.29 -6.35 -16.87
C VAL A 101 7.62 -5.68 -17.22
N PRO A 102 7.88 -4.38 -16.93
CA PRO A 102 9.15 -3.76 -17.31
C PRO A 102 10.35 -4.43 -16.63
N TYR A 103 10.22 -4.78 -15.36
CA TYR A 103 11.28 -5.45 -14.58
C TYR A 103 11.51 -6.89 -15.04
N LEU A 104 10.45 -7.59 -15.44
CA LEU A 104 10.57 -8.95 -15.98
C LEU A 104 11.20 -8.99 -17.37
N ASN A 105 10.93 -7.99 -18.20
CA ASN A 105 11.59 -7.86 -19.51
C ASN A 105 13.10 -7.64 -19.33
N GLU A 106 13.50 -6.77 -18.41
CA GLU A 106 14.90 -6.55 -18.07
C GLU A 106 15.55 -7.83 -17.53
N LEU A 107 14.87 -8.54 -16.62
CA LEU A 107 15.33 -9.83 -16.10
C LEU A 107 15.51 -10.87 -17.22
N SER A 108 14.53 -11.00 -18.11
CA SER A 108 14.57 -11.95 -19.22
C SER A 108 15.72 -11.66 -20.19
N GLN A 109 15.99 -10.39 -20.47
CA GLN A 109 17.15 -9.98 -21.29
C GLN A 109 18.46 -10.37 -20.60
N LYS A 110 18.63 -10.01 -19.32
CA LYS A 110 19.83 -10.35 -18.55
C LYS A 110 20.06 -11.86 -18.43
N ILE A 111 18.99 -12.66 -18.29
CA ILE A 111 19.07 -14.13 -18.25
C ILE A 111 19.48 -14.69 -19.62
N LYS A 112 19.04 -14.10 -20.73
CA LYS A 112 19.48 -14.52 -22.07
C LYS A 112 20.97 -14.28 -22.28
N ASP A 113 21.48 -13.15 -21.77
CA ASP A 113 22.89 -12.79 -21.89
C ASP A 113 23.79 -13.63 -20.96
N ASN A 114 23.37 -13.81 -19.70
CA ASN A 114 24.13 -14.54 -18.67
C ASN A 114 23.23 -15.44 -17.80
N PRO A 115 22.88 -16.66 -18.26
CA PRO A 115 21.92 -17.53 -17.57
C PRO A 115 22.45 -18.18 -16.28
N GLN A 116 23.77 -18.23 -16.09
CA GLN A 116 24.43 -18.91 -14.95
C GLN A 116 24.85 -17.94 -13.82
N ASP A 117 24.67 -16.64 -14.03
CA ASP A 117 25.09 -15.62 -13.07
C ASP A 117 24.01 -15.38 -12.01
N GLU A 118 24.34 -15.67 -10.75
CA GLU A 118 23.49 -15.43 -9.59
C GLU A 118 23.10 -13.95 -9.47
N SER A 119 24.00 -13.04 -9.87
CA SER A 119 23.79 -11.60 -9.75
C SER A 119 22.60 -11.12 -10.57
N VAL A 120 22.28 -11.82 -11.68
CA VAL A 120 21.14 -11.50 -12.53
C VAL A 120 19.83 -11.68 -11.76
N TYR A 121 19.68 -12.79 -11.03
CA TYR A 121 18.50 -13.08 -10.21
C TYR A 121 18.42 -12.16 -8.99
N LEU A 122 19.53 -11.92 -8.29
CA LEU A 122 19.56 -11.05 -7.11
C LEU A 122 19.44 -9.55 -7.44
N SER A 123 19.71 -9.15 -8.67
CA SER A 123 19.49 -7.77 -9.13
C SER A 123 18.02 -7.42 -9.31
N PHE A 124 17.14 -8.42 -9.40
CA PHE A 124 15.71 -8.22 -9.60
C PHE A 124 15.07 -7.46 -8.43
N LEU A 125 14.47 -6.30 -8.72
CA LEU A 125 13.84 -5.41 -7.74
C LEU A 125 14.76 -4.97 -6.58
N LYS A 126 16.09 -5.00 -6.77
CA LYS A 126 17.07 -4.60 -5.74
C LYS A 126 16.88 -3.17 -5.23
N GLU A 127 16.39 -2.27 -6.08
CA GLU A 127 16.06 -0.88 -5.73
C GLU A 127 15.04 -0.77 -4.59
N PHE A 128 14.14 -1.74 -4.48
CA PHE A 128 13.08 -1.74 -3.47
C PHE A 128 13.49 -2.47 -2.19
N ASN A 129 14.59 -3.24 -2.23
CA ASN A 129 15.15 -4.01 -1.12
C ASN A 129 14.10 -4.83 -0.37
N ILE A 130 13.34 -5.64 -1.12
CA ILE A 130 12.26 -6.48 -0.59
C ILE A 130 12.83 -7.87 -0.31
N LEU A 131 12.98 -8.21 0.97
CA LEU A 131 13.62 -9.45 1.42
C LEU A 131 12.92 -10.73 0.93
N SER A 132 11.59 -10.73 0.81
CA SER A 132 10.81 -11.87 0.31
C SER A 132 11.12 -12.16 -1.17
N VAL A 133 11.28 -11.10 -1.97
CA VAL A 133 11.63 -11.20 -3.40
C VAL A 133 13.04 -11.74 -3.57
N GLU A 134 14.01 -11.17 -2.84
CA GLU A 134 15.42 -11.59 -2.91
C GLU A 134 15.60 -13.07 -2.55
N ARG A 135 14.98 -13.50 -1.44
CA ARG A 135 14.98 -14.92 -1.04
C ARG A 135 14.42 -15.81 -2.15
N THR A 136 13.25 -15.47 -2.66
CA THR A 136 12.58 -16.26 -3.71
C THR A 136 13.44 -16.35 -4.97
N MET A 137 14.09 -15.24 -5.37
CA MET A 137 14.98 -15.22 -6.54
C MET A 137 16.26 -16.04 -6.33
N HIS A 138 16.84 -16.01 -5.13
CA HIS A 138 17.95 -16.89 -4.79
C HIS A 138 17.56 -18.37 -4.88
N HIS A 139 16.36 -18.73 -4.42
CA HIS A 139 15.83 -20.09 -4.59
C HIS A 139 15.58 -20.45 -6.05
N LEU A 140 15.05 -19.53 -6.85
CA LEU A 140 14.82 -19.73 -8.29
C LEU A 140 16.14 -19.94 -9.06
N TYR A 141 17.20 -19.20 -8.69
CA TYR A 141 18.54 -19.41 -9.20
C TYR A 141 19.05 -20.82 -8.87
N ARG A 142 18.99 -21.20 -7.58
CA ARG A 142 19.39 -22.56 -7.16
C ARG A 142 18.63 -23.64 -7.91
N TYR A 143 17.34 -23.43 -8.17
CA TYR A 143 16.53 -24.33 -8.99
C TYR A 143 17.03 -24.42 -10.43
N SER A 144 17.36 -23.28 -11.07
CA SER A 144 17.90 -23.26 -12.43
C SER A 144 19.25 -23.97 -12.59
N VAL A 145 20.12 -23.93 -11.56
CA VAL A 145 21.48 -24.49 -11.62
C VAL A 145 21.51 -25.95 -11.18
N LEU A 146 20.80 -26.29 -10.09
CA LEU A 146 20.92 -27.61 -9.45
C LEU A 146 19.89 -28.61 -9.98
N GLY A 147 18.72 -28.17 -10.46
CA GLY A 147 17.70 -29.05 -11.04
C GLY A 147 17.27 -30.23 -10.16
N THR A 148 17.51 -30.17 -8.84
CA THR A 148 17.21 -31.27 -7.92
C THR A 148 15.76 -31.20 -7.43
N SER A 149 15.12 -32.37 -7.29
CA SER A 149 13.73 -32.48 -6.82
C SER A 149 13.47 -31.85 -5.45
N ASP A 150 14.47 -31.85 -4.57
CA ASP A 150 14.40 -31.21 -3.23
C ASP A 150 14.33 -29.67 -3.34
N VAL A 151 15.02 -29.07 -4.32
CA VAL A 151 14.95 -27.62 -4.56
C VAL A 151 13.61 -27.24 -5.19
N GLU A 152 13.01 -28.13 -5.97
CA GLU A 152 11.66 -27.96 -6.51
C GLU A 152 10.60 -27.92 -5.40
N GLU A 153 10.63 -28.89 -4.48
CA GLU A 153 9.69 -28.95 -3.35
C GLU A 153 9.85 -27.73 -2.43
N GLN A 154 11.08 -27.29 -2.18
CA GLN A 154 11.36 -26.06 -1.42
C GLN A 154 10.84 -24.81 -2.13
N LEU A 155 11.02 -24.70 -3.45
CA LEU A 155 10.50 -23.59 -4.23
C LEU A 155 8.97 -23.56 -4.19
N GLN A 156 8.31 -24.70 -4.44
CA GLN A 156 6.86 -24.82 -4.33
C GLN A 156 6.34 -24.45 -2.94
N GLY A 157 7.02 -24.88 -1.87
CA GLY A 157 6.70 -24.50 -0.50
C GLY A 157 6.71 -22.98 -0.29
N ILE A 158 7.74 -22.29 -0.79
CA ILE A 158 7.86 -20.82 -0.71
C ILE A 158 6.76 -20.14 -1.52
N ILE A 159 6.41 -20.67 -2.69
CA ILE A 159 5.36 -20.11 -3.56
C ILE A 159 3.98 -20.24 -2.88
N VAL A 160 3.68 -21.43 -2.34
CA VAL A 160 2.43 -21.69 -1.61
C VAL A 160 2.33 -20.83 -0.36
N GLU A 161 3.41 -20.67 0.39
CA GLU A 161 3.43 -19.81 1.58
C GLU A 161 3.16 -18.34 1.21
N ASN A 162 3.88 -17.79 0.24
CA ASN A 162 3.69 -16.41 -0.22
C ASN A 162 2.25 -16.17 -0.72
N THR A 163 1.67 -17.12 -1.45
CA THR A 163 0.29 -16.99 -1.94
C THR A 163 -0.74 -17.09 -0.83
N ASN A 164 -0.50 -17.90 0.21
CA ASN A 164 -1.35 -17.98 1.40
C ASN A 164 -1.26 -16.70 2.25
N GLN A 165 -0.05 -16.16 2.45
CA GLN A 165 0.14 -14.86 3.10
C GLN A 165 -0.56 -13.74 2.33
N LEU A 166 -0.51 -13.77 0.99
CA LEU A 166 -1.21 -12.82 0.13
C LEU A 166 -2.74 -12.92 0.25
N LYS A 167 -3.30 -14.13 0.31
CA LYS A 167 -4.73 -14.35 0.57
C LYS A 167 -5.14 -13.83 1.95
N ALA A 168 -4.35 -14.13 2.98
CA ALA A 168 -4.60 -13.62 4.33
C ALA A 168 -4.58 -12.09 4.37
N HIS A 169 -3.63 -11.45 3.68
CA HIS A 169 -3.57 -9.98 3.59
C HIS A 169 -4.78 -9.39 2.85
N ARG A 170 -5.22 -10.01 1.75
CA ARG A 170 -6.43 -9.61 1.03
C ARG A 170 -7.68 -9.73 1.89
N ASN A 171 -7.81 -10.84 2.61
CA ASN A 171 -8.93 -11.06 3.54
C ASN A 171 -8.91 -10.03 4.66
N TYR A 172 -7.75 -9.76 5.27
CA TYR A 172 -7.61 -8.71 6.28
C TYR A 172 -8.01 -7.33 5.75
N LEU A 173 -7.60 -6.94 4.54
CA LEU A 173 -8.01 -5.66 3.95
C LEU A 173 -9.51 -5.62 3.63
N PHE A 174 -10.09 -6.75 3.22
CA PHE A 174 -11.52 -6.87 2.96
C PHE A 174 -12.32 -6.77 4.26
N GLU A 175 -11.95 -7.52 5.29
CA GLU A 175 -12.51 -7.46 6.64
C GLU A 175 -12.37 -6.07 7.25
N ASN A 176 -11.22 -5.42 7.12
CA ASN A 176 -11.02 -4.06 7.61
C ASN A 176 -11.95 -3.07 6.89
N ARG A 177 -12.14 -3.21 5.56
CA ARG A 177 -13.13 -2.39 4.84
C ARG A 177 -14.55 -2.68 5.31
N LEU A 178 -14.91 -3.95 5.50
CA LEU A 178 -16.21 -4.35 6.03
C LEU A 178 -16.43 -3.83 7.45
N SER A 179 -15.40 -3.83 8.31
CA SER A 179 -15.47 -3.34 9.68
C SER A 179 -15.85 -1.86 9.73
N PHE A 180 -15.31 -1.03 8.82
CA PHE A 180 -15.77 0.35 8.68
C PHE A 180 -17.26 0.41 8.34
N TYR A 181 -17.73 -0.39 7.37
CA TYR A 181 -19.15 -0.44 7.02
C TYR A 181 -20.03 -0.95 8.18
N SER A 182 -19.55 -1.92 8.96
CA SER A 182 -20.25 -2.42 10.15
C SER A 182 -20.39 -1.33 11.21
N PHE A 183 -19.35 -0.54 11.48
CA PHE A 183 -19.42 0.56 12.44
C PHE A 183 -20.39 1.67 12.01
N TYR A 184 -20.36 2.08 10.73
CA TYR A 184 -21.33 3.04 10.20
C TYR A 184 -22.76 2.49 10.16
N GLY A 185 -22.93 1.17 9.98
CA GLY A 185 -24.22 0.49 10.03
C GLY A 185 -24.86 0.46 11.42
N LEU A 186 -24.07 0.57 12.50
CA LEU A 186 -24.57 0.61 13.88
C LEU A 186 -25.13 1.98 14.28
N LEU A 187 -24.64 3.07 13.68
CA LEU A 187 -25.11 4.44 13.97
C LEU A 187 -26.63 4.63 13.80
N PRO A 188 -27.28 4.24 12.69
CA PRO A 188 -28.73 4.38 12.56
C PRO A 188 -29.49 3.51 13.57
N MET A 189 -28.98 2.33 13.95
CA MET A 189 -29.63 1.49 14.95
C MET A 189 -29.63 2.13 16.34
N VAL A 190 -28.49 2.71 16.76
CA VAL A 190 -28.39 3.42 18.04
C VAL A 190 -29.26 4.67 18.05
N LEU A 191 -29.24 5.45 16.96
CA LEU A 191 -30.11 6.63 16.81
C LEU A 191 -31.59 6.25 16.89
N MET A 192 -32.02 5.17 16.22
CA MET A 192 -33.38 4.66 16.28
C MET A 192 -33.76 4.16 17.69
N SER A 193 -32.83 3.56 18.41
CA SER A 193 -33.06 3.14 19.79
C SER A 193 -33.29 4.35 20.71
N ILE A 194 -32.48 5.40 20.56
CA ILE A 194 -32.62 6.64 21.33
C ILE A 194 -33.93 7.35 21.01
N THR A 195 -34.35 7.40 19.74
CA THR A 195 -35.62 8.05 19.36
C THR A 195 -36.82 7.31 19.95
N ILE A 196 -36.85 5.98 19.94
CA ILE A 196 -37.91 5.18 20.55
C ILE A 196 -37.98 5.43 22.06
N LEU A 197 -36.83 5.43 22.75
CA LEU A 197 -36.77 5.76 24.18
C LEU A 197 -37.26 7.19 24.46
N GLY A 198 -36.88 8.15 23.61
CA GLY A 198 -37.33 9.54 23.71
C GLY A 198 -38.85 9.67 23.56
N ILE A 199 -39.46 8.96 22.61
CA ILE A 199 -40.92 8.94 22.41
C ILE A 199 -41.62 8.32 23.61
N LEU A 200 -41.13 7.18 24.13
CA LEU A 200 -41.67 6.55 25.35
C LEU A 200 -41.63 7.49 26.55
N PHE A 201 -40.51 8.19 26.75
CA PHE A 201 -40.36 9.16 27.83
C PHE A 201 -41.33 10.33 27.69
N LEU A 202 -41.54 10.81 26.46
CA LEU A 202 -42.50 11.88 26.16
C LEU A 202 -43.93 11.43 26.49
N VAL A 203 -44.32 10.22 26.07
CA VAL A 203 -45.64 9.64 26.37
C VAL A 203 -45.88 9.56 27.88
N LEU A 204 -44.89 9.14 28.67
CA LEU A 204 -45.00 9.09 30.13
C LEU A 204 -45.23 10.46 30.75
N ILE A 205 -44.52 11.49 30.28
CA ILE A 205 -44.73 12.88 30.74
C ILE A 205 -46.13 13.35 30.40
N TYR A 206 -46.62 13.08 29.18
CA TYR A 206 -47.96 13.48 28.75
C TYR A 206 -49.05 12.76 29.54
N LEU A 207 -48.88 11.47 29.84
CA LEU A 207 -49.81 10.70 30.67
C LEU A 207 -49.83 11.22 32.11
N MET A 208 -48.66 11.46 32.70
CA MET A 208 -48.57 12.10 34.02
C MET A 208 -49.23 13.48 34.00
N LYS A 209 -49.00 14.31 32.99
CA LYS A 209 -49.57 15.66 32.94
C LYS A 209 -51.09 15.65 32.69
N GLY A 210 -51.60 14.67 31.93
CA GLY A 210 -53.04 14.47 31.70
C GLY A 210 -53.78 13.90 32.91
N GLY A 211 -53.11 13.14 33.78
CA GLY A 211 -53.69 12.58 35.00
C GLY A 211 -53.89 13.58 36.16
N TRP A 212 -53.38 14.81 36.04
CA TRP A 212 -53.52 15.88 37.06
C TRP A 212 -54.57 16.94 36.69
N ASN A 213 -55.36 16.72 35.64
CA ASN A 213 -56.34 17.68 35.12
C ASN A 213 -57.80 17.17 35.22
N ILE A 214 -58.08 16.28 36.18
CA ILE A 214 -59.42 15.81 36.59
C ILE A 214 -59.63 16.20 38.05
#